data_AF-A0A7J8YGR3-F1
#
_entry.id   AF-A0A7J8YGR3-F1
#
_cell.length_a   1.000
_cell.length_b   1.000
_cell.length_c   1.000
_cell.angle_alpha   90.00
_cell.angle_beta   90.00
_cell.angle_gamma   90.00
#
_symmetry.space_group_name_H-M   'P 1'
#
loop_
_entity.id
_entity.type
_entity.pdbx_description
1 polymer ?
#
loop_
_entity_poly.entity_id
_entity_poly.type
_entity_poly.pdbx_seq_one_letter_code
_entity_poly.pdbx_strand_id
1 'polypeptide(L)'
;ILLDGLCKSGKLEEALKLFQAIQKSRLEVDIVFYNILIDGLCKAGNIETGKELFHELFVNGLKPDVYTYSIMINRFCTEGLPDEACQLFRSMEENDCLPDSFCYNIMIRGFLRNSYTSKATQLLKEMVSKGFSADISTATLFLDLILRSNNKSILI
;
A
#
# COMPACT_ATOMS: atom_id res chain seq x y z
N ILE A 1 1.21 19.91 6.43
CA ILE A 1 0.60 20.79 5.40
C ILE A 1 1.66 21.24 4.37
N LEU A 2 2.78 21.86 4.77
CA LEU A 2 3.82 22.28 3.80
C LEU A 2 4.48 21.09 3.07
N LEU A 3 4.87 20.05 3.80
CA LEU A 3 5.51 18.85 3.23
C LEU A 3 4.63 18.17 2.18
N ASP A 4 3.35 17.95 2.53
CA ASP A 4 2.32 17.41 1.62
C ASP A 4 2.12 18.30 0.38
N GLY A 5 2.10 19.62 0.55
CA GLY A 5 2.03 20.56 -0.57
C GLY A 5 3.23 20.47 -1.53
N LEU A 6 4.44 20.30 -1.00
CA LEU A 6 5.65 20.10 -1.81
C LEU A 6 5.60 18.79 -2.59
N CYS A 7 5.22 17.68 -1.93
CA CYS A 7 5.04 16.39 -2.59
C CYS A 7 4.01 16.45 -3.73
N LYS A 8 2.83 17.05 -3.46
CA LYS A 8 1.76 17.20 -4.46
C LYS A 8 2.14 18.10 -5.64
N SER A 9 3.09 19.01 -5.43
CA SER A 9 3.63 19.90 -6.48
C SER A 9 4.82 19.30 -7.23
N GLY A 10 5.18 18.03 -6.96
CA GLY A 10 6.33 17.37 -7.56
C GLY A 10 7.69 17.86 -7.07
N LYS A 11 7.73 18.72 -6.05
CA LYS A 11 8.94 19.32 -5.48
C LYS A 11 9.59 18.40 -4.44
N LEU A 12 9.89 17.16 -4.84
CA LEU A 12 10.35 16.11 -3.92
C LEU A 12 11.70 16.43 -3.25
N GLU A 13 12.64 17.05 -3.97
CA GLU A 13 13.92 17.44 -3.39
C GLU A 13 13.75 18.48 -2.27
N GLU A 14 12.84 19.46 -2.47
CA GLU A 14 12.51 20.46 -1.45
C GLU A 14 11.83 19.78 -0.26
N ALA A 15 10.93 18.82 -0.51
CA ALA A 15 10.26 18.05 0.54
C ALA A 15 11.27 17.24 1.38
N LEU A 16 12.22 16.56 0.75
CA LEU A 16 13.28 15.79 1.44
C LEU A 16 14.21 16.70 2.25
N LYS A 17 14.62 17.85 1.70
CA LYS A 17 15.42 18.85 2.43
C LYS A 17 14.68 19.39 3.66
N LEU A 18 13.39 19.70 3.51
CA LEU A 18 12.56 20.13 4.63
C LEU A 18 12.44 19.04 5.69
N PHE A 19 12.28 17.79 5.28
CA PHE A 19 12.21 16.66 6.20
C PHE A 19 13.49 16.45 7.00
N GLN A 20 14.65 16.49 6.34
CA GLN A 20 15.95 16.43 7.01
C GLN A 20 16.13 17.60 8.00
N ALA A 21 15.62 18.78 7.68
CA ALA A 21 15.64 19.92 8.60
C ALA A 21 14.72 19.68 9.82
N ILE A 22 13.55 19.06 9.62
CA ILE A 22 12.64 18.66 10.70
C ILE A 22 13.31 17.61 11.60
N GLN A 23 13.94 16.58 11.03
CA GLN A 23 14.67 15.55 11.79
C GLN A 23 15.82 16.12 12.63
N LYS A 24 16.51 17.15 12.13
CA LYS A 24 17.59 17.83 12.85
C LYS A 24 17.08 18.81 13.92
N SER A 25 15.81 19.16 13.88
CA SER A 25 15.21 20.01 14.91
C SER A 25 15.00 19.20 16.20
N ARG A 26 14.81 19.89 17.33
CA ARG A 26 14.45 19.21 18.60
C ARG A 26 12.99 18.74 18.63
N LEU A 27 12.29 18.76 17.50
CA LEU A 27 10.91 18.30 17.39
C LEU A 27 10.90 16.79 17.20
N GLU A 28 10.02 16.13 17.93
CA GLU A 28 9.76 14.70 17.76
C GLU A 28 9.10 14.49 16.40
N VAL A 29 9.76 13.76 15.51
CA VAL A 29 9.25 13.49 14.16
C VAL A 29 8.17 12.42 14.25
N ASP A 30 6.93 12.84 14.12
CA ASP A 30 5.75 11.98 14.06
C ASP A 30 5.75 11.12 12.77
N ILE A 31 5.22 9.90 12.86
CA ILE A 31 5.00 8.98 11.73
C ILE A 31 4.22 9.64 10.59
N VAL A 32 3.37 10.63 10.90
CA VAL A 32 2.62 11.39 9.89
C VAL A 32 3.55 12.03 8.84
N PHE A 33 4.74 12.52 9.22
CA PHE A 33 5.67 13.12 8.26
C PHE A 33 6.29 12.07 7.32
N TYR A 34 6.62 10.89 7.85
CA TYR A 34 7.07 9.76 7.04
C TYR A 34 5.98 9.31 6.07
N ASN A 35 4.74 9.14 6.55
CA ASN A 35 3.61 8.73 5.71
C ASN A 35 3.38 9.68 4.53
N ILE A 36 3.48 11.00 4.76
CA ILE A 36 3.37 12.00 3.69
C ILE A 36 4.49 11.83 2.65
N LEU A 37 5.73 11.65 3.07
CA LEU A 37 6.86 11.52 2.15
C LEU A 37 6.86 10.19 1.41
N ILE A 38 6.60 9.09 2.11
CA ILE A 38 6.50 7.76 1.52
C ILE A 38 5.43 7.79 0.42
N ASP A 39 4.22 8.28 0.73
CA ASP A 39 3.14 8.41 -0.26
C ASP A 39 3.53 9.32 -1.43
N GLY A 40 4.11 10.49 -1.15
CA GLY A 40 4.57 11.44 -2.17
C GLY A 40 5.65 10.87 -3.11
N LEU A 41 6.67 10.21 -2.55
CA LEU A 41 7.75 9.58 -3.29
C LEU A 41 7.24 8.40 -4.12
N CYS A 42 6.42 7.53 -3.52
CA CYS A 42 5.78 6.42 -4.21
C CYS A 42 4.94 6.91 -5.40
N LYS A 43 4.12 7.94 -5.22
CA LYS A 43 3.31 8.53 -6.31
C LYS A 43 4.14 9.16 -7.42
N ALA A 44 5.33 9.66 -7.12
CA ALA A 44 6.26 10.21 -8.11
C ALA A 44 7.14 9.13 -8.77
N GLY A 45 6.93 7.84 -8.45
CA GLY A 45 7.72 6.74 -9.01
C GLY A 45 9.03 6.43 -8.27
N ASN A 46 9.39 7.19 -7.23
CA ASN A 46 10.59 6.95 -6.44
C ASN A 46 10.32 5.96 -5.29
N ILE A 47 10.08 4.70 -5.66
CA ILE A 47 9.71 3.65 -4.71
C ILE A 47 10.87 3.27 -3.80
N GLU A 48 12.11 3.27 -4.32
CA GLU A 48 13.28 2.87 -3.54
C GLU A 48 13.53 3.82 -2.37
N THR A 49 13.49 5.14 -2.58
CA THR A 49 13.55 6.10 -1.46
C THR A 49 12.34 5.97 -0.53
N GLY A 50 11.16 5.62 -1.05
CA GLY A 50 9.99 5.31 -0.23
C GLY A 50 10.21 4.10 0.69
N LYS A 51 10.86 3.04 0.20
CA LYS A 51 11.27 1.87 1.00
C LYS A 51 12.30 2.23 2.06
N GLU A 52 13.30 3.04 1.70
CA GLU A 52 14.32 3.51 2.64
C GLU A 52 13.68 4.23 3.83
N LEU A 53 12.76 5.17 3.56
CA LEU A 53 12.01 5.88 4.61
C LEU A 53 11.10 4.96 5.42
N PHE A 54 10.49 3.95 4.79
CA PHE A 54 9.70 2.94 5.48
C PHE A 54 10.56 2.12 6.46
N HIS A 55 11.77 1.72 6.06
CA HIS A 55 12.70 1.01 6.93
C HIS A 55 13.26 1.90 8.05
N GLU A 56 13.49 3.17 7.76
CA GLU A 56 13.96 4.16 8.74
C GLU A 56 13.00 4.31 9.93
N LEU A 57 11.68 4.09 9.75
CA LEU A 57 10.72 4.07 10.86
C LEU A 57 11.16 3.11 11.97
N PHE A 58 11.49 1.87 11.61
CA PHE A 58 11.93 0.86 12.58
C PHE A 58 13.25 1.22 13.24
N VAL A 59 14.21 1.74 12.47
CA VAL A 59 15.52 2.18 12.99
C VAL A 59 15.37 3.29 14.03
N ASN A 60 14.39 4.18 13.83
CA ASN A 60 14.07 5.27 14.73
C ASN A 60 13.08 4.87 15.85
N GLY A 61 12.75 3.58 15.99
CA GLY A 61 11.85 3.09 17.03
C GLY A 61 10.37 3.46 16.82
N LEU A 62 10.01 3.96 15.64
CA LEU A 62 8.64 4.23 15.24
C LEU A 62 7.98 2.94 14.72
N LYS A 63 6.72 2.74 15.07
CA LYS A 63 5.93 1.59 14.60
C LYS A 63 5.08 2.00 13.39
N PRO A 64 5.28 1.40 12.20
CA PRO A 64 4.38 1.61 11.08
C PRO A 64 2.93 1.26 11.44
N ASP A 65 2.00 2.12 11.04
CA ASP A 65 0.57 1.87 11.24
C ASP A 65 -0.07 1.27 9.97
N VAL A 66 -1.36 0.95 10.08
CA VAL A 66 -2.16 0.39 8.98
C VAL A 66 -2.08 1.28 7.73
N TYR A 67 -2.02 2.60 7.90
CA TYR A 67 -1.94 3.55 6.80
C TYR A 67 -0.56 3.51 6.13
N THR A 68 0.52 3.49 6.90
CA THR A 68 1.90 3.33 6.39
C THR A 68 2.03 2.06 5.55
N TYR A 69 1.57 0.92 6.07
CA TYR A 69 1.57 -0.35 5.34
C TYR A 69 0.73 -0.28 4.06
N SER A 70 -0.47 0.30 4.16
CA SER A 70 -1.38 0.42 3.02
C SER A 70 -0.79 1.22 1.86
N ILE A 71 -0.03 2.30 2.14
CA ILE A 71 0.68 3.08 1.11
C ILE A 71 1.63 2.17 0.33
N MET A 72 2.52 1.47 1.04
CA MET A 72 3.56 0.63 0.43
C MET A 72 2.96 -0.56 -0.30
N ILE A 73 1.99 -1.25 0.31
CA ILE A 73 1.28 -2.38 -0.29
C ILE A 73 0.58 -1.96 -1.58
N ASN A 74 -0.16 -0.85 -1.54
CA ASN A 74 -0.84 -0.33 -2.73
C ASN A 74 0.20 0.01 -3.81
N ARG A 75 1.33 0.61 -3.43
CA ARG A 75 2.36 0.96 -4.39
C ARG A 75 2.96 -0.27 -5.07
N PHE A 76 3.35 -1.28 -4.31
CA PHE A 76 3.85 -2.54 -4.87
C PHE A 76 2.85 -3.20 -5.83
N CYS A 77 1.58 -3.22 -5.46
CA CYS A 77 0.52 -3.72 -6.34
C CYS A 77 0.43 -2.96 -7.67
N THR A 78 0.52 -1.62 -7.64
CA THR A 78 0.45 -0.78 -8.85
C THR A 78 1.66 -0.94 -9.77
N GLU A 79 2.79 -1.40 -9.23
CA GLU A 79 4.07 -1.53 -9.96
C GLU A 79 4.31 -2.95 -10.47
N GLY A 80 3.32 -3.83 -10.34
CA GLY A 80 3.48 -5.22 -10.76
C GLY A 80 4.38 -6.04 -9.85
N LEU A 81 4.50 -5.65 -8.58
CA LEU A 81 5.27 -6.33 -7.53
C LEU A 81 4.33 -6.98 -6.48
N PRO A 82 3.39 -7.87 -6.87
CA PRO A 82 2.38 -8.40 -5.95
C PRO A 82 2.95 -9.36 -4.90
N ASP A 83 4.13 -9.95 -5.13
CA ASP A 83 4.76 -10.86 -4.18
C ASP A 83 5.39 -10.06 -3.02
N GLU A 84 6.05 -8.94 -3.30
CA GLU A 84 6.53 -7.97 -2.30
C GLU A 84 5.37 -7.37 -1.52
N ALA A 85 4.28 -7.00 -2.20
CA ALA A 85 3.05 -6.55 -1.55
C ALA A 85 2.50 -7.61 -0.57
N CYS A 86 2.51 -8.88 -0.98
CA CYS A 86 2.03 -9.99 -0.15
C CYS A 86 2.93 -10.24 1.05
N GLN A 87 4.25 -10.21 0.87
CA GLN A 87 5.20 -10.35 1.98
C GLN A 87 4.96 -9.25 3.01
N LEU A 88 4.84 -8.00 2.55
CA LEU A 88 4.59 -6.86 3.43
C LEU A 88 3.23 -6.93 4.13
N PHE A 89 2.18 -7.36 3.43
CA PHE A 89 0.85 -7.57 4.02
C PHE A 89 0.88 -8.64 5.14
N ARG A 90 1.62 -9.73 4.94
CA ARG A 90 1.74 -10.80 5.94
C ARG A 90 2.62 -10.41 7.13
N SER A 91 3.65 -9.58 6.92
CA SER A 91 4.50 -9.09 7.99
C SER A 91 3.80 -8.08 8.93
N MET A 92 2.62 -7.56 8.57
CA MET A 92 1.90 -6.61 9.43
C MET A 92 1.63 -7.21 10.82
N GLU A 93 1.09 -8.44 10.88
CA GLU A 93 0.76 -9.11 12.16
C GLU A 93 2.03 -9.40 13.00
N GLU A 94 3.15 -9.71 12.34
CA GLU A 94 4.46 -9.89 12.98
C GLU A 94 5.01 -8.61 13.62
N ASN A 95 4.52 -7.44 13.16
CA ASN A 95 4.90 -6.12 13.65
C ASN A 95 3.80 -5.48 14.52
N ASP A 96 2.96 -6.30 15.16
CA ASP A 96 1.83 -5.88 16.02
C ASP A 96 0.80 -4.97 15.32
N CYS A 97 0.72 -5.00 13.98
CA CYS A 97 -0.21 -4.21 13.19
C CYS A 97 -1.20 -5.14 12.49
N LEU A 98 -2.48 -5.13 12.87
CA LEU A 98 -3.46 -6.01 12.23
C LEU A 98 -3.97 -5.41 10.91
N PRO A 99 -3.95 -6.16 9.79
CA PRO A 99 -4.58 -5.72 8.56
C PRO A 99 -6.09 -5.50 8.75
N ASP A 100 -6.58 -4.36 8.29
CA ASP A 100 -8.01 -4.03 8.31
C ASP A 100 -8.68 -4.33 6.95
N SER A 101 -9.99 -4.07 6.88
CA SER A 101 -10.75 -4.21 5.63
C SER A 101 -10.11 -3.46 4.46
N PHE A 102 -9.52 -2.29 4.70
CA PHE A 102 -8.89 -1.48 3.65
C PHE A 102 -7.64 -2.18 3.08
N CYS A 103 -6.75 -2.71 3.94
CA CYS A 103 -5.59 -3.48 3.51
C CYS A 103 -5.97 -4.70 2.66
N TYR A 104 -6.99 -5.46 3.08
CA TYR A 104 -7.50 -6.60 2.30
C TYR A 104 -7.97 -6.18 0.92
N ASN A 105 -8.79 -5.12 0.84
CA ASN A 105 -9.28 -4.64 -0.45
C ASN A 105 -8.14 -4.14 -1.36
N ILE A 106 -7.10 -3.51 -0.82
CA ILE A 106 -5.93 -3.11 -1.62
C ILE A 106 -5.25 -4.34 -2.22
N MET A 107 -4.92 -5.33 -1.38
CA MET A 107 -4.21 -6.52 -1.82
C MET A 107 -5.00 -7.34 -2.85
N ILE A 108 -6.30 -7.53 -2.62
CA ILE A 108 -7.17 -8.26 -3.55
C ILE A 108 -7.21 -7.54 -4.91
N ARG A 109 -7.41 -6.21 -4.92
CA ARG A 109 -7.39 -5.42 -6.15
C ARG A 109 -6.04 -5.51 -6.85
N GLY A 110 -4.95 -5.47 -6.09
CA GLY A 110 -3.59 -5.67 -6.58
C GLY A 110 -3.39 -7.01 -7.28
N PHE A 111 -3.79 -8.11 -6.65
CA PHE A 111 -3.72 -9.43 -7.26
C PHE A 111 -4.58 -9.55 -8.52
N LEU A 112 -5.82 -9.03 -8.50
CA LEU A 112 -6.70 -9.08 -9.68
C LEU A 112 -6.11 -8.33 -10.88
N ARG A 113 -5.57 -7.12 -10.66
CA ARG A 113 -4.93 -6.32 -11.70
C ARG A 113 -3.70 -7.00 -12.30
N ASN A 114 -2.99 -7.78 -11.49
CA ASN A 114 -1.81 -8.54 -11.91
C ASN A 114 -2.13 -9.98 -12.37
N SER A 115 -3.41 -10.33 -12.54
CA SER A 115 -3.88 -11.66 -12.97
C SER A 115 -3.62 -12.81 -11.97
N TYR A 116 -3.34 -12.52 -10.70
CA TYR A 116 -3.19 -13.50 -9.61
C TYR A 116 -4.56 -13.89 -9.03
N THR A 117 -5.46 -14.36 -9.88
CA THR A 117 -6.87 -14.61 -9.55
C THR A 117 -7.07 -15.60 -8.40
N SER A 118 -6.28 -16.68 -8.38
CA SER A 118 -6.33 -17.67 -7.29
C SER A 118 -5.96 -17.07 -5.93
N LYS A 119 -4.89 -16.27 -5.87
CA LYS A 119 -4.48 -15.58 -4.64
C LYS A 119 -5.52 -14.55 -4.21
N ALA A 120 -6.09 -13.79 -5.15
CA ALA A 120 -7.18 -12.85 -4.87
C ALA A 120 -8.41 -13.54 -4.27
N THR A 121 -8.85 -14.67 -4.83
CA THR A 121 -9.99 -15.43 -4.31
C THR A 121 -9.72 -16.04 -2.94
N GLN A 122 -8.50 -16.54 -2.69
CA GLN A 122 -8.10 -17.02 -1.37
C GLN A 122 -8.17 -15.89 -0.34
N LEU A 123 -7.63 -14.72 -0.67
CA LEU A 123 -7.60 -13.57 0.23
C LEU A 123 -9.00 -13.00 0.49
N LEU A 124 -9.91 -13.06 -0.49
CA LEU A 124 -11.33 -12.72 -0.30
C LEU A 124 -12.01 -13.65 0.71
N LYS A 125 -11.74 -14.97 0.66
CA LYS A 125 -12.31 -15.93 1.63
C LYS A 125 -11.80 -15.65 3.05
N GLU A 126 -10.51 -15.37 3.18
CA GLU A 126 -9.89 -14.99 4.45
C GLU A 126 -10.52 -13.69 5.00
N MET A 127 -10.65 -12.67 4.16
CA MET A 127 -11.30 -11.40 4.50
C MET A 127 -12.70 -11.60 5.10
N VAL A 128 -13.53 -12.42 4.44
CA VAL A 128 -14.88 -12.74 4.92
C VAL A 128 -14.84 -13.53 6.23
N SER A 129 -13.92 -14.47 6.39
CA SER A 129 -13.77 -15.22 7.66
C SER A 129 -13.35 -14.33 8.84
N LYS A 130 -12.63 -13.23 8.57
CA LYS A 130 -12.28 -12.22 9.58
C LYS A 130 -13.39 -11.18 9.81
N GLY A 131 -14.55 -11.32 9.15
CA GLY A 131 -15.71 -10.44 9.33
C GLY A 131 -15.67 -9.15 8.50
N PHE A 132 -14.77 -9.04 7.52
CA PHE A 132 -14.69 -7.89 6.62
C PHE A 132 -15.44 -8.14 5.30
N SER A 133 -15.77 -7.07 4.59
CA SER A 133 -16.49 -7.11 3.31
C SER A 133 -15.74 -6.39 2.20
N ALA A 134 -15.72 -7.00 1.01
CA ALA A 134 -15.18 -6.35 -0.18
C ALA A 134 -15.92 -5.05 -0.50
N ASP A 135 -15.17 -4.00 -0.83
CA ASP A 135 -15.75 -2.74 -1.28
C ASP A 135 -16.25 -2.84 -2.74
N ILE A 136 -16.99 -1.82 -3.18
CA ILE A 136 -17.59 -1.80 -4.52
C ILE A 136 -16.53 -1.93 -5.62
N SER A 137 -15.35 -1.33 -5.43
CA SER A 137 -14.26 -1.41 -6.42
C SER A 137 -13.74 -2.84 -6.54
N THR A 138 -13.59 -3.53 -5.42
CA THR A 138 -13.10 -4.91 -5.35
C THR A 138 -14.12 -5.88 -5.92
N ALA A 139 -15.41 -5.69 -5.60
CA ALA A 139 -16.50 -6.47 -6.15
C ALA A 139 -16.61 -6.33 -7.67
N THR A 140 -16.50 -5.10 -8.21
CA THR A 140 -16.52 -4.85 -9.66
C THR A 140 -15.40 -5.61 -10.39
N LEU A 141 -14.18 -5.62 -9.85
CA LEU A 141 -13.07 -6.37 -10.48
C LEU A 141 -13.32 -7.88 -10.52
N PHE A 142 -13.98 -8.45 -9.52
CA PHE A 142 -14.39 -9.86 -9.56
C PHE A 142 -15.50 -10.13 -10.58
N LEU A 143 -16.48 -9.23 -10.70
CA LEU A 143 -17.52 -9.36 -11.73
C LEU A 143 -16.91 -9.32 -13.13
N ASP A 144 -15.99 -8.38 -13.39
CA ASP A 144 -15.26 -8.30 -14.66
C ASP A 144 -14.49 -9.59 -14.96
N LEU A 145 -13.85 -10.18 -13.95
CA LEU A 145 -13.15 -11.45 -14.09
C LEU A 145 -14.11 -12.59 -14.49
N ILE A 146 -15.27 -12.69 -13.83
CA ILE A 146 -16.27 -13.73 -14.12
C ILE A 146 -16.82 -13.56 -15.54
N LEU A 147 -17.19 -12.34 -15.92
CA LEU A 147 -17.69 -12.04 -17.27
C LEU A 147 -16.67 -12.41 -18.35
N ARG A 148 -15.39 -12.10 -18.13
CA ARG A 148 -14.30 -12.50 -19.04
C ARG A 148 -14.13 -14.02 -19.13
N SER A 149 -14.27 -14.74 -18.01
CA SER A 149 -14.17 -16.21 -18.00
C SER A 149 -15.35 -16.89 -18.71
N ASN A 150 -16.56 -16.35 -18.56
CA ASN A 150 -17.76 -16.86 -19.21
C ASN A 150 -17.74 -16.62 -20.72
N ASN A 151 -17.27 -15.45 -21.16
CA ASN A 151 -17.16 -15.13 -22.59
C ASN A 151 -16.13 -16.00 -23.33
N LYS A 152 -15.09 -16.51 -22.66
CA LYS A 152 -14.14 -17.48 -23.24
C LYS A 152 -14.74 -18.88 -23.45
N SER A 153 -15.80 -19.23 -22.73
CA SER A 153 -16.42 -20.56 -22.79
C SER A 153 -17.41 -20.73 -23.95
N ILE A 154 -17.74 -19.65 -24.68
CA ILE A 154 -18.72 -19.63 -25.78
C ILE A 154 -18.03 -19.69 -27.16
N LEU A 155 -16.69 -19.74 -27.19
CA LEU A 155 -15.87 -19.68 -28.41
C LEU A 155 -15.17 -21.00 -28.78
N ILE A 156 -15.71 -22.14 -28.35
CA ILE A 156 -15.32 -23.50 -28.76
C ILE A 156 -16.53 -24.17 -29.41
#